data_AF-A0A0H4WMS4-F1
#
_entry.id   AF-A0A0H4WMS4-F1
#
_cell.length_a   1.000
_cell.length_b   1.000
_cell.length_c   1.000
_cell.angle_alpha   90.00
_cell.angle_beta   90.00
_cell.angle_gamma   90.00
#
_symmetry.space_group_name_H-M   'P 1'
#
loop_
_entity.id
_entity.type
_entity.pdbx_description
1 polymer ?
#
loop_
_entity_poly.entity_id
_entity_poly.type
_entity_poly.pdbx_seq_one_letter_code
_entity_poly.pdbx_strand_id
1 'polypeptide(L)'
;MPSYEPTQSSCTHRWQAFEKALENKATYALTEAQLKALGSGKWSLLFRGGGKVVSKLVGAGEKVALSPENKGMHLRELAKPGEGDWDIGHGRNFKWDCNVPYYHEAHHVIPDATLRTALTKVFDGPVSVWVASKMLDAPYCVHHKDNMLILPLDARVGDVLQLPIHRETKQCSHTTYDEFILNKLVTLMQKVQEEILEEHDKDDDAPKTRDLARSIEREADALYSQVVAARREHKVVSLEEYGQKMLSTPPKGT
;
A
#
# COMPACT_ATOMS: atom_id res chain seq x y z
N MET A 1 19.27 15.76 -21.27
CA MET A 1 18.75 14.84 -20.23
C MET A 1 18.92 15.55 -18.90
N PRO A 2 17.85 15.79 -18.12
CA PRO A 2 18.03 16.37 -16.80
C PRO A 2 18.73 15.35 -15.89
N SER A 3 19.76 15.83 -15.21
CA SER A 3 20.64 15.08 -14.31
C SER A 3 19.86 14.52 -13.13
N TYR A 4 19.99 13.21 -12.92
CA TYR A 4 19.54 12.53 -11.72
C TYR A 4 20.37 13.03 -10.54
N GLU A 5 19.79 13.83 -9.65
CA GLU A 5 20.41 14.19 -8.37
C GLU A 5 19.98 13.18 -7.29
N PRO A 6 20.88 12.31 -6.79
CA PRO A 6 20.53 11.32 -5.80
C PRO A 6 20.79 11.89 -4.39
N THR A 7 19.83 12.63 -3.82
CA THR A 7 19.88 12.95 -2.38
C THR A 7 18.50 13.00 -1.72
N GLN A 8 17.90 11.83 -1.44
CA GLN A 8 16.93 11.74 -0.33
C GLN A 8 16.74 10.30 0.15
N SER A 9 17.59 9.92 1.10
CA SER A 9 17.62 8.64 1.81
C SER A 9 16.52 8.55 2.89
N SER A 10 15.26 8.61 2.46
CA SER A 10 14.12 8.05 3.21
C SER A 10 13.42 7.03 2.32
N CYS A 11 14.01 5.83 2.22
CA CYS A 11 13.51 4.63 1.53
C CYS A 11 12.75 4.87 0.22
N THR A 12 13.34 4.55 -0.94
CA THR A 12 12.77 4.73 -2.29
C THR A 12 11.25 4.56 -2.39
N HIS A 13 10.69 3.50 -1.79
CA HIS A 13 9.25 3.24 -1.78
C HIS A 13 8.40 4.32 -1.07
N ARG A 14 8.88 4.92 0.03
CA ARG A 14 8.16 5.97 0.74
C ARG A 14 8.10 7.25 -0.08
N TRP A 15 9.21 7.62 -0.73
CA TRP A 15 9.22 8.75 -1.65
C TRP A 15 8.27 8.53 -2.82
N GLN A 16 8.29 7.33 -3.40
CA GLN A 16 7.40 6.95 -4.50
C GLN A 16 5.92 6.97 -4.08
N ALA A 17 5.59 6.50 -2.87
CA ALA A 17 4.24 6.62 -2.32
C ALA A 17 3.81 8.09 -2.12
N PHE A 18 4.73 8.95 -1.69
CA PHE A 18 4.49 10.39 -1.59
C PHE A 18 4.27 11.03 -2.96
N GLU A 19 5.06 10.68 -3.98
CA GLU A 19 4.84 11.14 -5.36
C GLU A 19 3.47 10.72 -5.89
N LYS A 20 3.06 9.46 -5.68
CA LYS A 20 1.72 9.01 -6.06
C LYS A 20 0.62 9.76 -5.31
N ALA A 21 0.82 10.02 -4.01
CA ALA A 21 -0.13 10.77 -3.21
C ALA A 21 -0.26 12.23 -3.68
N LEU A 22 0.82 12.85 -4.19
CA LEU A 22 0.76 14.19 -4.79
C LEU A 22 -0.09 14.24 -6.08
N GLU A 23 -0.11 13.15 -6.84
CA GLU A 23 -0.99 13.01 -8.02
C GLU A 23 -2.44 12.79 -7.62
N ASN A 24 -2.66 12.16 -6.45
CA ASN A 24 -3.97 11.77 -5.93
C ASN A 24 -4.37 12.57 -4.67
N LYS A 25 -4.04 13.86 -4.62
CA LYS A 25 -4.27 14.71 -3.44
C LYS A 25 -5.70 14.66 -2.91
N ALA A 26 -6.68 14.58 -3.79
CA ALA A 26 -8.09 14.53 -3.42
C ALA A 26 -8.44 13.33 -2.53
N THR A 27 -7.72 12.21 -2.64
CA THR A 27 -7.87 11.03 -1.78
C THR A 27 -7.50 11.32 -0.32
N TYR A 28 -6.60 12.28 -0.10
CA TYR A 28 -6.05 12.59 1.22
C TYR A 28 -6.57 13.92 1.79
N ALA A 29 -7.28 14.70 0.97
CA ALA A 29 -7.82 15.98 1.36
C ALA A 29 -9.07 15.81 2.25
N LEU A 30 -9.11 16.55 3.35
CA LEU A 30 -10.27 16.62 4.22
C LEU A 30 -11.05 17.90 3.97
N THR A 31 -12.35 17.77 3.74
CA THR A 31 -13.24 18.93 3.63
C THR A 31 -13.46 19.58 5.00
N GLU A 32 -13.77 20.88 5.02
CA GLU A 32 -14.16 21.58 6.25
C GLU A 32 -15.33 20.89 6.96
N ALA A 33 -16.29 20.36 6.19
CA ALA A 33 -17.43 19.62 6.73
C ALA A 33 -17.00 18.35 7.46
N GLN A 34 -16.08 17.57 6.88
CA GLN A 34 -15.49 16.40 7.54
C GLN A 34 -14.78 16.82 8.83
N LEU A 35 -13.92 17.84 8.79
CA LEU A 35 -13.17 18.35 9.96
C LEU A 35 -14.10 18.84 11.08
N LYS A 36 -15.22 19.48 10.71
CA LYS A 36 -16.26 19.93 11.65
C LYS A 36 -17.01 18.76 12.26
N ALA A 37 -17.33 17.73 11.47
CA ALA A 37 -17.99 16.51 11.95
C ALA A 37 -17.16 15.74 12.97
N LEU A 38 -15.83 15.90 12.99
CA LEU A 38 -14.97 15.32 14.02
C LEU A 38 -15.15 15.94 15.42
N GLY A 39 -15.91 17.04 15.55
CA GLY A 39 -16.18 17.68 16.85
C GLY A 39 -14.95 18.39 17.43
N SER A 40 -14.80 18.45 18.74
CA SER A 40 -13.58 18.95 19.40
C SER A 40 -13.06 17.89 20.36
N GLY A 41 -11.74 17.72 20.49
CA GLY A 41 -11.18 16.82 21.49
C GLY A 41 -9.82 16.23 21.12
N LYS A 42 -9.40 15.26 21.94
CA LYS A 42 -8.20 14.46 21.70
C LYS A 42 -8.57 13.05 21.29
N TRP A 43 -7.78 12.47 20.39
CA TRP A 43 -7.87 11.07 20.01
C TRP A 43 -6.72 10.30 20.60
N SER A 44 -7.01 9.15 21.20
CA SER A 44 -6.00 8.20 21.67
C SER A 44 -5.55 7.32 20.51
N LEU A 45 -4.57 7.77 19.72
CA LEU A 45 -4.18 7.17 18.45
C LEU A 45 -3.00 6.21 18.57
N LEU A 46 -2.95 5.23 17.67
CA LEU A 46 -1.96 4.17 17.68
C LEU A 46 -0.64 4.57 16.97
N PHE A 47 0.49 4.37 17.65
CA PHE A 47 1.83 4.67 17.15
C PHE A 47 2.79 3.51 17.36
N ARG A 48 3.81 3.41 16.49
CA ARG A 48 4.89 2.43 16.67
C ARG A 48 5.82 2.86 17.79
N GLY A 49 6.11 1.94 18.70
CA GLY A 49 7.05 2.17 19.79
C GLY A 49 6.70 1.31 21.01
N GLY A 50 7.70 0.63 21.56
CA GLY A 50 7.54 -0.21 22.75
C GLY A 50 7.76 0.56 24.05
N GLY A 51 7.95 -0.18 25.16
CA GLY A 51 8.02 0.39 26.51
C GLY A 51 9.02 1.54 26.66
N LYS A 52 10.19 1.46 26.01
CA LYS A 52 11.20 2.56 26.03
C LYS A 52 10.65 3.88 25.50
N VAL A 53 9.88 3.84 24.41
CA VAL A 53 9.27 5.06 23.82
C VAL A 53 8.20 5.60 24.76
N VAL A 54 7.36 4.71 25.31
CA VAL A 54 6.33 5.07 26.30
C VAL A 54 6.96 5.73 27.52
N SER A 55 7.99 5.14 28.14
CA SER A 55 8.67 5.72 29.31
C SER A 55 9.23 7.11 29.02
N LYS A 56 9.82 7.31 27.83
CA LYS A 56 10.33 8.62 27.42
C LYS A 56 9.22 9.66 27.30
N LEU A 57 8.11 9.30 26.67
CA LEU A 57 6.96 10.19 26.46
C LEU A 57 6.24 10.51 27.79
N VAL A 58 6.06 9.52 28.66
CA VAL A 58 5.56 9.74 30.04
C VAL A 58 6.48 10.70 30.80
N GLY A 59 7.80 10.52 30.70
CA GLY A 59 8.79 11.43 31.30
C GLY A 59 8.72 12.86 30.75
N ALA A 60 8.19 13.05 29.53
CA ALA A 60 7.91 14.35 28.94
C ALA A 60 6.51 14.90 29.30
N GLY A 61 5.77 14.23 30.20
CA GLY A 61 4.43 14.65 30.64
C GLY A 61 3.30 14.27 29.68
N GLU A 62 3.57 13.41 28.70
CA GLU A 62 2.55 13.00 27.73
C GLU A 62 1.63 11.90 28.27
N LYS A 63 0.36 11.96 27.88
CA LYS A 63 -0.61 10.88 28.12
C LYS A 63 -0.44 9.80 27.07
N VAL A 64 0.29 8.75 27.45
CA VAL A 64 0.62 7.61 26.58
C VAL A 64 0.54 6.31 27.37
N ALA A 65 0.11 5.23 26.71
CA ALA A 65 0.10 3.89 27.28
C ALA A 65 0.47 2.84 26.22
N LEU A 66 1.05 1.71 26.62
CA LEU A 66 1.21 0.58 25.70
C LEU A 66 -0.16 0.09 25.23
N SER A 67 -0.27 -0.25 23.95
CA SER A 67 -1.50 -0.87 23.45
C SER A 67 -1.61 -2.30 24.00
N PRO A 68 -2.73 -2.68 24.65
CA PRO A 68 -2.93 -4.04 25.13
C PRO A 68 -3.08 -5.02 23.96
N GLU A 69 -3.69 -4.58 22.87
CA GLU A 69 -3.99 -5.41 21.70
C GLU A 69 -2.85 -5.42 20.67
N ASN A 70 -1.95 -4.42 20.72
CA ASN A 70 -0.93 -4.21 19.70
C ASN A 70 0.48 -4.21 20.30
N LYS A 71 1.08 -5.41 20.44
CA LYS A 71 2.39 -5.61 21.10
C LYS A 71 3.47 -4.68 20.55
N GLY A 72 3.97 -3.78 21.40
CA GLY A 72 5.04 -2.82 21.08
C GLY A 72 4.61 -1.72 20.10
N MET A 73 3.31 -1.44 20.07
CA MET A 73 2.73 -0.15 19.74
C MET A 73 2.24 0.52 21.03
N HIS A 74 1.96 1.81 20.96
CA HIS A 74 1.42 2.58 22.07
C HIS A 74 0.31 3.50 21.59
N LEU A 75 -0.58 3.83 22.51
CA LEU A 75 -1.65 4.79 22.32
C LEU A 75 -1.20 6.14 22.88
N ARG A 76 -1.32 7.20 22.09
CA ARG A 76 -0.95 8.57 22.46
C ARG A 76 -2.15 9.49 22.23
N GLU A 77 -2.48 10.31 23.22
CA GLU A 77 -3.50 11.35 23.05
C GLU A 77 -2.96 12.52 22.21
N LEU A 78 -3.48 12.68 21.00
CA LEU A 78 -3.22 13.82 20.13
C LEU A 78 -4.47 14.65 19.94
N ALA A 79 -4.32 15.93 19.61
CA ALA A 79 -5.43 16.71 19.09
C ALA A 79 -6.00 16.02 17.84
N LYS A 80 -7.31 16.20 17.59
CA LYS A 80 -7.92 15.77 16.34
C LYS A 80 -7.32 16.51 15.12
N PRO A 81 -7.49 15.99 13.89
CA PRO A 81 -6.98 16.67 12.70
C PRO A 81 -7.58 18.06 12.54
N GLY A 82 -6.71 19.04 12.34
CA GLY A 82 -7.04 20.37 11.88
C GLY A 82 -7.02 20.47 10.36
N GLU A 83 -7.35 21.65 9.85
CA GLU A 83 -7.20 21.99 8.45
C GLU A 83 -5.72 21.92 8.03
N GLY A 84 -5.42 21.30 6.90
CA GLY A 84 -4.06 21.18 6.38
C GLY A 84 -3.16 20.14 7.07
N ASP A 85 -3.62 19.50 8.15
CA ASP A 85 -2.85 18.47 8.86
C ASP A 85 -2.57 17.25 7.96
N TRP A 86 -3.53 16.89 7.11
CA TRP A 86 -3.45 15.74 6.21
C TRP A 86 -3.10 16.07 4.76
N ASP A 87 -2.82 17.35 4.46
CA ASP A 87 -2.58 17.77 3.09
C ASP A 87 -1.21 17.26 2.60
N ILE A 88 -1.22 16.52 1.48
CA ILE A 88 0.01 16.02 0.87
C ILE A 88 0.90 17.19 0.45
N GLY A 89 2.11 17.25 1.00
CA GLY A 89 3.09 18.29 0.70
C GLY A 89 3.06 19.48 1.67
N HIS A 90 2.20 19.46 2.68
CA HIS A 90 2.17 20.45 3.75
C HIS A 90 2.90 19.94 5.01
N GLY A 91 3.71 20.81 5.63
CA GLY A 91 4.46 20.50 6.85
C GLY A 91 5.46 19.35 6.70
N ARG A 92 5.59 18.51 7.75
CA ARG A 92 6.48 17.34 7.78
C ARG A 92 5.77 16.03 7.40
N ASN A 93 4.46 16.06 7.19
CA ASN A 93 3.64 14.87 6.95
C ASN A 93 4.04 14.18 5.62
N PHE A 94 3.95 12.86 5.59
CA PHE A 94 4.22 11.96 4.45
C PHE A 94 5.67 11.93 3.95
N LYS A 95 6.22 13.09 3.57
CA LYS A 95 7.57 13.22 3.02
C LYS A 95 8.65 12.99 4.07
N TRP A 96 8.54 13.63 5.22
CA TRP A 96 9.62 13.68 6.21
C TRP A 96 9.36 12.88 7.48
N ASP A 97 8.10 12.80 7.93
CA ASP A 97 7.68 11.99 9.07
C ASP A 97 6.45 11.12 8.75
N CYS A 98 6.51 9.84 9.13
CA CYS A 98 5.37 8.93 9.00
C CYS A 98 4.43 8.95 10.21
N ASN A 99 4.78 9.72 11.25
CA ASN A 99 4.02 9.84 12.51
C ASN A 99 3.26 11.17 12.64
N VAL A 100 3.50 12.15 11.76
CA VAL A 100 2.95 13.50 11.91
C VAL A 100 1.98 13.78 10.77
N PRO A 101 0.77 14.29 11.05
CA PRO A 101 0.19 14.45 12.39
C PRO A 101 -0.25 13.12 12.99
N TYR A 102 -0.33 12.07 12.17
CA TYR A 102 -0.76 10.74 12.59
C TYR A 102 0.02 9.65 11.87
N TYR A 103 0.00 8.46 12.46
CA TYR A 103 0.76 7.33 11.96
C TYR A 103 0.19 6.75 10.66
N HIS A 104 1.03 6.68 9.63
CA HIS A 104 0.72 6.15 8.31
C HIS A 104 1.93 5.39 7.75
N GLU A 105 1.72 4.53 6.75
CA GLU A 105 2.79 3.79 6.10
C GLU A 105 2.59 3.76 4.58
N ALA A 106 3.71 3.71 3.86
CA ALA A 106 3.72 3.39 2.44
C ALA A 106 3.52 1.88 2.26
N HIS A 107 2.64 1.50 1.35
CA HIS A 107 2.25 0.13 1.08
C HIS A 107 2.33 -0.15 -0.42
N HIS A 108 2.79 -1.35 -0.76
CA HIS A 108 2.78 -1.85 -2.12
C HIS A 108 1.38 -2.36 -2.48
N VAL A 109 0.78 -1.86 -3.54
CA VAL A 109 -0.52 -2.38 -4.00
C VAL A 109 -0.38 -3.85 -4.41
N ILE A 110 0.67 -4.16 -5.17
CA ILE A 110 1.16 -5.52 -5.44
C ILE A 110 2.45 -5.72 -4.62
N PRO A 111 2.41 -6.50 -3.54
CA PRO A 111 3.59 -6.75 -2.72
C PRO A 111 4.69 -7.51 -3.49
N ASP A 112 5.96 -7.13 -3.28
CA ASP A 112 7.12 -7.73 -3.98
C ASP A 112 7.22 -9.25 -3.74
N ALA A 113 7.03 -9.70 -2.49
CA ALA A 113 7.06 -11.12 -2.17
C ALA A 113 5.95 -11.90 -2.88
N THR A 114 4.75 -11.32 -2.98
CA THR A 114 3.60 -11.91 -3.67
C THR A 114 3.84 -12.01 -5.18
N LEU A 115 4.40 -10.96 -5.79
CA LEU A 115 4.77 -10.97 -7.20
C LEU A 115 5.82 -12.05 -7.51
N ARG A 116 6.88 -12.14 -6.69
CA ARG A 116 7.90 -13.19 -6.84
C ARG A 116 7.30 -14.58 -6.75
N THR A 117 6.40 -14.78 -5.78
CA THR A 117 5.69 -16.06 -5.60
C THR A 117 4.86 -16.41 -6.82
N ALA A 118 4.11 -15.45 -7.39
CA ALA A 118 3.32 -15.65 -8.60
C ALA A 118 4.20 -16.07 -9.79
N LEU A 119 5.33 -15.39 -10.01
CA LEU A 119 6.28 -15.71 -11.08
C LEU A 119 6.80 -17.15 -10.95
N THR A 120 7.22 -17.56 -9.76
CA THR A 120 7.73 -18.92 -9.53
C THR A 120 6.66 -20.00 -9.61
N LYS A 121 5.37 -19.63 -9.48
CA LYS A 121 4.25 -20.57 -9.55
C LYS A 121 3.79 -20.82 -10.99
N VAL A 122 3.96 -19.84 -11.88
CA VAL A 122 3.54 -19.92 -13.28
C VAL A 122 4.68 -20.33 -14.21
N PHE A 123 5.90 -19.87 -13.94
CA PHE A 123 7.07 -20.18 -14.75
C PHE A 123 7.99 -21.15 -14.01
N ASP A 124 8.38 -22.24 -14.67
CA ASP A 124 9.22 -23.27 -14.05
C ASP A 124 10.71 -22.92 -14.04
N GLY A 125 11.36 -23.15 -12.90
CA GLY A 125 12.82 -23.23 -12.78
C GLY A 125 13.58 -22.06 -13.44
N PRO A 126 14.54 -22.32 -14.34
CA PRO A 126 15.32 -21.27 -15.01
C PRO A 126 14.49 -20.24 -15.79
N VAL A 127 13.29 -20.61 -16.25
CA VAL A 127 12.40 -19.71 -17.00
C VAL A 127 11.86 -18.60 -16.10
N SER A 128 11.54 -18.89 -14.83
CA SER A 128 11.10 -17.87 -13.87
C SER A 128 12.17 -16.79 -13.64
N VAL A 129 13.44 -17.18 -13.53
CA VAL A 129 14.58 -16.27 -13.35
C VAL A 129 14.78 -15.44 -14.61
N TRP A 130 14.68 -16.06 -15.78
CA TRP A 130 14.78 -15.36 -17.06
C TRP A 130 13.65 -14.35 -17.27
N VAL A 131 12.39 -14.73 -17.02
CA VAL A 131 11.22 -13.84 -17.10
C VAL A 131 11.36 -12.70 -16.09
N ALA A 132 11.71 -12.99 -14.83
CA ALA A 132 11.94 -11.97 -13.81
C ALA A 132 13.06 -11.01 -14.23
N SER A 133 14.18 -11.51 -14.77
CA SER A 133 15.27 -10.67 -15.28
C SER A 133 14.80 -9.79 -16.44
N LYS A 134 13.99 -10.32 -17.36
CA LYS A 134 13.46 -9.55 -18.49
C LYS A 134 12.40 -8.54 -18.10
N MET A 135 11.63 -8.81 -17.04
CA MET A 135 10.74 -7.84 -16.42
C MET A 135 11.50 -6.73 -15.68
N LEU A 136 12.66 -7.03 -15.08
CA LEU A 136 13.56 -6.02 -14.52
C LEU A 136 14.26 -5.18 -15.61
N ASP A 137 14.48 -5.77 -16.80
CA ASP A 137 14.92 -5.02 -18.00
C ASP A 137 13.77 -4.20 -18.63
N ALA A 138 12.52 -4.57 -18.36
CA ALA A 138 11.34 -3.78 -18.69
C ALA A 138 11.22 -2.62 -17.67
N PRO A 139 10.51 -1.52 -18.00
CA PRO A 139 10.38 -0.37 -17.09
C PRO A 139 9.60 -0.67 -15.79
N TYR A 140 9.27 -1.93 -15.51
CA TYR A 140 8.52 -2.31 -14.33
C TYR A 140 9.40 -2.30 -13.08
N CYS A 141 9.13 -1.36 -12.19
CA CYS A 141 9.76 -1.29 -10.88
C CYS A 141 8.67 -1.48 -9.82
N VAL A 142 8.78 -2.53 -9.00
CA VAL A 142 7.83 -2.80 -7.91
C VAL A 142 7.75 -1.66 -6.89
N HIS A 143 8.79 -0.84 -6.81
CA HIS A 143 8.83 0.36 -5.96
C HIS A 143 8.37 1.63 -6.68
N HIS A 144 8.00 1.57 -7.96
CA HIS A 144 7.49 2.72 -8.71
C HIS A 144 6.20 3.23 -8.07
N LYS A 145 6.00 4.55 -8.10
CA LYS A 145 4.86 5.26 -7.50
C LYS A 145 3.50 4.65 -7.85
N ASP A 146 3.34 4.09 -9.05
CA ASP A 146 2.07 3.49 -9.47
C ASP A 146 1.71 2.22 -8.70
N ASN A 147 2.70 1.51 -8.15
CA ASN A 147 2.50 0.37 -7.26
C ASN A 147 2.52 0.76 -5.78
N MET A 148 2.48 2.06 -5.45
CA MET A 148 2.59 2.56 -4.08
C MET A 148 1.33 3.31 -3.64
N LEU A 149 0.93 3.13 -2.39
CA LEU A 149 -0.15 3.86 -1.74
C LEU A 149 0.25 4.23 -0.32
N ILE A 150 -0.23 5.35 0.20
CA ILE A 150 -0.11 5.67 1.62
C ILE A 150 -1.41 5.28 2.33
N LEU A 151 -1.28 4.49 3.39
CA LEU A 151 -2.40 4.01 4.19
C LEU A 151 -2.28 4.43 5.66
N PRO A 152 -3.39 4.82 6.31
CA PRO A 152 -3.40 5.12 7.73
C PRO A 152 -3.25 3.86 8.58
N LEU A 153 -2.76 4.01 9.81
CA LEU A 153 -2.66 2.90 10.76
C LEU A 153 -3.78 2.88 11.81
N ASP A 154 -4.47 4.01 12.00
CA ASP A 154 -5.57 4.12 12.96
C ASP A 154 -6.92 4.07 12.25
N ALA A 155 -7.85 3.25 12.77
CA ALA A 155 -9.16 3.05 12.17
C ALA A 155 -9.97 4.34 12.04
N ARG A 156 -9.87 5.25 13.01
CA ARG A 156 -10.59 6.55 12.95
C ARG A 156 -10.08 7.39 11.80
N VAL A 157 -8.76 7.41 11.60
CA VAL A 157 -8.16 8.11 10.46
C VAL A 157 -8.63 7.49 9.14
N GLY A 158 -8.64 6.16 9.06
CA GLY A 158 -9.19 5.45 7.91
C GLY A 158 -10.66 5.79 7.64
N ASP A 159 -11.49 5.95 8.68
CA ASP A 159 -12.88 6.40 8.54
C ASP A 159 -12.97 7.80 7.94
N VAL A 160 -12.16 8.75 8.42
CA VAL A 160 -12.22 10.12 7.89
C VAL A 160 -11.77 10.17 6.42
N LEU A 161 -10.69 9.46 6.09
CA LEU A 161 -10.13 9.41 4.73
C LEU A 161 -10.91 8.47 3.80
N GLN A 162 -11.85 7.67 4.33
CA GLN A 162 -12.50 6.58 3.60
C GLN A 162 -11.50 5.59 2.98
N LEU A 163 -10.37 5.36 3.66
CA LEU A 163 -9.32 4.42 3.27
C LEU A 163 -9.26 3.22 4.24
N PRO A 164 -8.99 2.00 3.77
CA PRO A 164 -8.67 0.91 4.67
C PRO A 164 -7.40 1.25 5.45
N ILE A 165 -7.31 0.78 6.70
CA ILE A 165 -6.04 0.88 7.43
C ILE A 165 -5.03 -0.11 6.86
N HIS A 166 -3.75 0.24 6.95
CA HIS A 166 -2.66 -0.62 6.49
C HIS A 166 -2.73 -1.97 7.22
N ARG A 167 -2.60 -1.97 8.56
CA ARG A 167 -2.63 -3.17 9.41
C ARG A 167 -3.40 -2.91 10.69
N GLU A 168 -4.08 -3.94 11.18
CA GLU A 168 -4.73 -3.94 12.50
C GLU A 168 -3.73 -4.20 13.63
N THR A 169 -2.73 -5.05 13.36
CA THR A 169 -1.75 -5.48 14.35
C THR A 169 -0.31 -5.17 13.91
N LYS A 170 0.68 -5.65 14.65
CA LYS A 170 2.08 -5.52 14.27
C LYS A 170 2.53 -6.48 13.17
N GLN A 171 1.67 -7.40 12.73
CA GLN A 171 1.99 -8.25 11.58
C GLN A 171 2.18 -7.35 10.35
N CYS A 172 3.35 -7.48 9.73
CA CYS A 172 3.69 -6.74 8.51
C CYS A 172 3.17 -7.40 7.24
N SER A 173 2.52 -8.56 7.36
CA SER A 173 1.97 -9.35 6.25
C SER A 173 0.45 -9.34 6.31
N HIS A 174 -0.17 -9.21 5.15
CA HIS A 174 -1.63 -9.25 4.99
C HIS A 174 -1.98 -10.57 4.33
N THR A 175 -2.07 -11.65 5.09
CA THR A 175 -2.17 -13.02 4.57
C THR A 175 -3.25 -13.17 3.49
N THR A 176 -4.46 -12.69 3.76
CA THR A 176 -5.58 -12.87 2.82
C THR A 176 -5.56 -11.86 1.69
N TYR A 177 -5.03 -10.65 1.92
CA TYR A 177 -4.80 -9.71 0.82
C TYR A 177 -3.72 -10.24 -0.13
N ASP A 178 -2.61 -10.74 0.41
CA ASP A 178 -1.51 -11.34 -0.35
C ASP A 178 -2.00 -12.54 -1.17
N GLU A 179 -2.86 -13.40 -0.60
CA GLU A 179 -3.49 -14.52 -1.31
C GLU A 179 -4.44 -14.05 -2.42
N PHE A 180 -5.26 -13.03 -2.17
CA PHE A 180 -6.11 -12.41 -3.20
C PHE A 180 -5.28 -11.87 -4.37
N ILE A 181 -4.21 -11.12 -4.09
CA ILE A 181 -3.32 -10.59 -5.12
C ILE A 181 -2.60 -11.73 -5.85
N LEU A 182 -2.12 -12.75 -5.14
CA LEU A 182 -1.48 -13.92 -5.73
C LEU A 182 -2.40 -14.60 -6.75
N ASN A 183 -3.66 -14.83 -6.40
CA ASN A 183 -4.62 -15.48 -7.30
C ASN A 183 -4.83 -14.65 -8.58
N LYS A 184 -4.97 -13.32 -8.46
CA LYS A 184 -5.07 -12.43 -9.62
C LYS A 184 -3.83 -12.47 -10.51
N LEU A 185 -2.64 -12.40 -9.91
CA LEU A 185 -1.37 -12.42 -10.65
C LEU A 185 -1.15 -13.74 -11.38
N VAL A 186 -1.44 -14.86 -10.71
CA VAL A 186 -1.32 -16.20 -11.32
C VAL A 186 -2.23 -16.31 -12.53
N THR A 187 -3.52 -15.92 -12.41
CA THR A 187 -4.45 -15.94 -13.55
C THR A 187 -3.98 -15.04 -14.70
N LEU A 188 -3.51 -13.83 -14.40
CA LEU A 188 -2.99 -12.91 -15.40
C LEU A 188 -1.77 -13.49 -16.11
N MET A 189 -0.81 -14.01 -15.36
CA MET A 189 0.43 -14.58 -15.90
C MET A 189 0.19 -15.85 -16.71
N GLN A 190 -0.72 -16.72 -16.28
CA GLN A 190 -1.10 -17.92 -17.04
C GLN A 190 -1.68 -17.56 -18.40
N LYS A 191 -2.59 -16.57 -18.45
CA LYS A 191 -3.15 -16.09 -19.72
C LYS A 191 -2.06 -15.56 -20.66
N VAL A 192 -1.14 -14.76 -20.14
CA VAL A 192 -0.03 -14.23 -20.95
C VAL A 192 0.93 -15.33 -21.37
N GLN A 193 1.16 -16.34 -20.53
CA GLN A 193 2.00 -17.50 -20.87
C GLN A 193 1.39 -18.32 -22.01
N GLU A 194 0.08 -18.56 -21.98
CA GLU A 194 -0.64 -19.23 -23.07
C GLU A 194 -0.50 -18.44 -24.39
N GLU A 195 -0.72 -17.13 -24.35
CA GLU A 195 -0.55 -16.24 -25.52
C GLU A 195 0.89 -16.28 -26.07
N ILE A 196 1.91 -16.31 -25.19
CA ILE A 196 3.32 -16.42 -25.60
C ILE A 196 3.59 -17.78 -26.23
N LEU A 197 3.08 -18.88 -25.67
CA LEU A 197 3.29 -20.23 -26.20
C LEU A 197 2.59 -20.45 -27.55
N GLU A 198 1.39 -19.89 -27.74
CA GLU A 198 0.64 -19.98 -29.00
C GLU A 198 1.27 -19.18 -30.15
N GLU A 199 1.98 -18.10 -29.84
CA GLU A 199 2.64 -17.24 -30.84
C GLU A 199 4.09 -17.68 -31.16
N HIS A 200 4.79 -18.34 -30.23
CA HIS A 200 6.15 -18.84 -30.44
C HIS A 200 6.23 -19.95 -31.51
N ASP A 201 5.09 -20.55 -31.87
CA ASP A 201 4.94 -21.48 -32.99
C ASP A 201 4.89 -20.79 -34.37
N LYS A 202 4.87 -19.45 -34.42
CA LYS A 202 4.62 -18.70 -35.67
C LYS A 202 5.74 -17.78 -36.13
N ASP A 203 6.57 -17.23 -35.25
CA ASP A 203 7.74 -16.43 -35.62
C ASP A 203 8.77 -16.41 -34.47
N ASP A 204 10.06 -16.38 -34.81
CA ASP A 204 11.25 -16.48 -33.94
C ASP A 204 11.48 -15.22 -33.07
N ASP A 205 10.40 -14.54 -32.65
CA ASP A 205 10.44 -13.30 -31.90
C ASP A 205 10.46 -13.56 -30.39
N ALA A 206 11.38 -12.86 -29.71
CA ALA A 206 11.62 -13.01 -28.28
C ALA A 206 10.33 -12.89 -27.44
N PRO A 207 10.22 -13.61 -26.29
CA PRO A 207 9.01 -13.61 -25.47
C PRO A 207 8.54 -12.19 -25.11
N LYS A 208 7.23 -11.95 -25.22
CA LYS A 208 6.51 -10.69 -24.94
C LYS A 208 6.53 -10.27 -23.45
N THR A 209 7.68 -10.34 -22.81
CA THR A 209 7.95 -9.94 -21.42
C THR A 209 7.57 -8.49 -21.13
N ARG A 210 7.64 -7.61 -22.14
CA ARG A 210 7.12 -6.23 -22.07
C ARG A 210 5.60 -6.18 -21.93
N ASP A 211 4.87 -7.12 -22.52
CA ASP A 211 3.41 -7.16 -22.46
C ASP A 211 2.95 -7.69 -21.11
N LEU A 212 3.69 -8.65 -20.55
CA LEU A 212 3.51 -9.10 -19.18
C LEU A 212 3.74 -7.95 -18.18
N ALA A 213 4.85 -7.22 -18.31
CA ALA A 213 5.14 -6.07 -17.45
C ALA A 213 4.01 -5.01 -17.52
N ARG A 214 3.58 -4.63 -18.72
CA ARG A 214 2.46 -3.70 -18.93
C ARG A 214 1.14 -4.21 -18.36
N SER A 215 0.90 -5.52 -18.41
CA SER A 215 -0.32 -6.13 -17.84
C SER A 215 -0.31 -6.07 -16.32
N ILE A 216 0.85 -6.29 -15.70
CA ILE A 216 1.02 -6.16 -14.24
C ILE A 216 0.87 -4.70 -13.79
N GLU A 217 1.39 -3.74 -14.55
CA GLU A 217 1.19 -2.30 -14.29
C GLU A 217 -0.29 -1.92 -14.32
N ARG A 218 -1.02 -2.37 -15.35
CA ARG A 218 -2.48 -2.15 -15.44
C ARG A 218 -3.24 -2.79 -14.28
N GLU A 219 -2.81 -3.98 -13.85
CA GLU A 219 -3.41 -4.64 -12.69
C GLU A 219 -3.10 -3.86 -11.40
N ALA A 220 -1.89 -3.32 -11.24
CA ALA A 220 -1.53 -2.46 -10.12
C ALA A 220 -2.41 -1.20 -10.06
N ASP A 221 -2.64 -0.53 -11.19
CA ASP A 221 -3.53 0.64 -11.29
C ASP A 221 -4.99 0.30 -10.94
N ALA A 222 -5.48 -0.84 -11.44
CA ALA A 222 -6.83 -1.32 -11.15
C ALA A 222 -6.99 -1.65 -9.65
N LEU A 223 -5.99 -2.32 -9.06
CA LEU A 223 -5.95 -2.64 -7.64
C LEU A 223 -5.83 -1.39 -6.78
N TYR A 224 -5.04 -0.39 -7.19
CA TYR A 224 -4.91 0.88 -6.48
C TYR A 224 -6.29 1.51 -6.31
N SER A 225 -7.04 1.59 -7.42
CA SER A 225 -8.39 2.17 -7.43
C SER A 225 -9.35 1.39 -6.52
N GLN A 226 -9.28 0.06 -6.56
CA GLN A 226 -10.08 -0.81 -5.69
C GLN A 226 -9.74 -0.62 -4.21
N VAL A 227 -8.46 -0.58 -3.85
CA VAL A 227 -8.01 -0.41 -2.46
C VAL A 227 -8.43 0.96 -1.92
N VAL A 228 -8.26 2.03 -2.70
CA VAL A 228 -8.71 3.38 -2.32
C VAL A 228 -10.22 3.43 -2.12
N ALA A 229 -10.98 2.65 -2.87
CA ALA A 229 -12.43 2.55 -2.74
C ALA A 229 -12.91 1.59 -1.65
N ALA A 230 -12.03 0.73 -1.13
CA ALA A 230 -12.41 -0.47 -0.39
C ALA A 230 -13.29 -0.17 0.83
N ARG A 231 -12.89 0.78 1.66
CA ARG A 231 -13.67 1.14 2.86
C ARG A 231 -15.05 1.66 2.50
N ARG A 232 -15.16 2.52 1.48
CA ARG A 232 -16.42 3.12 1.05
C ARG A 232 -17.37 2.09 0.46
N GLU A 233 -16.89 1.24 -0.43
CA GLU A 233 -17.69 0.33 -1.25
C GLU A 233 -17.93 -1.01 -0.58
N HIS A 234 -16.93 -1.52 0.15
CA HIS A 234 -16.99 -2.82 0.79
C HIS A 234 -17.16 -2.76 2.31
N LYS A 235 -17.14 -1.57 2.92
CA LYS A 235 -17.32 -1.39 4.37
C LYS A 235 -16.31 -2.16 5.21
N VAL A 236 -15.09 -2.33 4.67
CA VAL A 236 -13.97 -2.98 5.35
C VAL A 236 -13.13 -1.96 6.10
N VAL A 237 -12.60 -2.34 7.24
CA VAL A 237 -11.77 -1.48 8.10
C VAL A 237 -10.32 -1.50 7.65
N SER A 238 -9.81 -2.66 7.22
CA SER A 238 -8.39 -2.91 6.91
C SER A 238 -8.18 -3.54 5.53
N LEU A 239 -6.93 -3.56 5.08
CA LEU A 239 -6.54 -4.33 3.88
C LEU A 239 -6.78 -5.83 4.04
N GLU A 240 -6.55 -6.37 5.23
CA GLU A 240 -6.77 -7.79 5.51
C GLU A 240 -8.25 -8.15 5.36
N GLU A 241 -9.16 -7.36 5.94
CA GLU A 241 -10.60 -7.53 5.74
C GLU A 241 -11.01 -7.39 4.26
N TYR A 242 -10.35 -6.50 3.51
CA TYR A 242 -10.56 -6.39 2.07
C TYR A 242 -10.18 -7.69 1.35
N GLY A 243 -9.00 -8.25 1.65
CA GLY A 243 -8.54 -9.54 1.12
C GLY A 243 -9.53 -10.67 1.41
N GLN A 244 -9.94 -10.83 2.67
CA GLN A 244 -10.95 -11.81 3.09
C GLN A 244 -12.24 -11.70 2.29
N LYS A 245 -12.73 -10.47 2.10
CA LYS A 245 -13.98 -10.21 1.38
C LYS A 245 -13.86 -10.54 -0.10
N MET A 246 -12.73 -10.22 -0.73
CA MET A 246 -12.49 -10.54 -2.14
C MET A 246 -12.36 -12.05 -2.37
N LEU A 247 -11.69 -12.78 -1.47
CA LEU A 247 -11.58 -14.24 -1.55
C LEU A 247 -12.93 -14.95 -1.32
N SER A 248 -13.79 -14.38 -0.47
CA SER A 248 -15.10 -14.96 -0.17
C SER A 248 -16.17 -14.64 -1.22
N THR A 249 -15.89 -13.70 -2.14
CA THR A 249 -16.82 -13.33 -3.21
C THR A 249 -16.58 -14.24 -4.41
N PRO A 250 -17.55 -15.08 -4.82
CA PRO A 250 -17.37 -15.89 -6.00
C PRO A 250 -17.11 -15.01 -7.23
N PRO A 251 -16.25 -15.44 -8.17
CA PRO A 251 -16.04 -14.69 -9.40
C PRO A 251 -17.41 -14.48 -10.05
N LYS A 252 -17.76 -13.22 -10.34
CA LYS A 252 -18.95 -12.92 -11.13
C LYS A 252 -18.78 -13.66 -12.45
N GLY A 253 -19.63 -14.65 -12.71
CA GLY A 253 -19.58 -15.45 -13.92
C GLY A 253 -19.49 -14.54 -15.13
N THR A 254 -18.35 -14.63 -15.82
CA THR A 254 -18.12 -14.07 -17.16
C THR A 254 -18.65 -15.03 -18.19
#